data_AF-A0A3N2GZP3-F1
#
_entry.id   AF-A0A3N2GZP3-F1
#
_cell.length_a   1.000
_cell.length_b   1.000
_cell.length_c   1.000
_cell.angle_alpha   90.00
_cell.angle_beta   90.00
_cell.angle_gamma   90.00
#
_symmetry.space_group_name_H-M   'P 1'
#
loop_
_entity.id
_entity.type
_entity.pdbx_description
1 polymer ?
#
loop_
_entity_poly.entity_id
_entity_poly.type
_entity_poly.pdbx_seq_one_letter_code
_entity_poly.pdbx_strand_id
1 'polypeptide(L)'
;MTDTSVGSRRTLTLDERGPAGPGTRSDEVVIGLSPAFGDFFTKTIVDIPHAEVLRELLAGIEEQGVHARVIRFRGGSDLAVIAHAAAKLSGSGIAVGVLSRGTTMIHQKDLVRLSNLELFPQAPLMDLETFRKVGRNAARYAKGESPEPVPARNDFMARPRWQAKAALLHIKETEFVVPGAGPVELDVRIQLADAG
;
A
#
# COMPACT_ATOMS: atom_id res chain seq x y z
N MET A 1 10.02 19.49 -23.76
CA MET A 1 9.17 18.34 -23.42
C MET A 1 9.99 17.09 -23.64
N THR A 2 10.71 16.65 -22.61
CA THR A 2 11.42 15.37 -22.62
C THR A 2 10.40 14.28 -22.27
N ASP A 3 10.04 13.52 -23.30
CA ASP A 3 9.30 12.27 -23.15
C ASP A 3 10.07 11.35 -22.19
N THR A 4 9.50 11.12 -21.02
CA THR A 4 10.08 10.23 -19.98
C THR A 4 9.28 8.93 -19.95
N SER A 5 9.02 8.36 -21.13
CA SER A 5 8.24 7.13 -21.31
C SER A 5 9.08 5.85 -21.32
N VAL A 6 10.29 5.86 -20.73
CA VAL A 6 10.97 4.59 -20.42
C VAL A 6 10.41 4.05 -19.10
N GLY A 7 9.12 3.72 -19.12
CA GLY A 7 8.47 2.99 -18.05
C GLY A 7 9.13 1.63 -17.96
N SER A 8 10.01 1.45 -16.97
CA SER A 8 10.55 0.14 -16.63
C SER A 8 9.38 -0.82 -16.50
N ARG A 9 9.30 -1.78 -17.44
CA ARG A 9 8.15 -2.67 -17.59
C ARG A 9 8.27 -3.76 -16.53
N ARG A 10 8.26 -3.43 -15.24
CA ARG A 10 8.41 -4.44 -14.18
C ARG A 10 7.15 -5.28 -14.06
N THR A 11 7.33 -6.59 -13.91
CA THR A 11 6.26 -7.52 -13.56
C THR A 11 6.22 -7.69 -12.04
N LEU A 12 5.01 -7.88 -11.52
CA LEU A 12 4.76 -8.17 -10.10
C LEU A 12 4.12 -9.56 -10.02
N THR A 13 4.75 -10.46 -9.26
CA THR A 13 4.16 -11.73 -8.85
C THR A 13 4.00 -11.71 -7.33
N LEU A 14 2.81 -12.09 -6.86
CA LEU A 14 2.45 -12.18 -5.45
C LEU A 14 2.01 -13.63 -5.18
N ASP A 15 2.86 -14.41 -4.54
CA ASP A 15 2.55 -15.82 -4.20
C ASP A 15 2.09 -15.92 -2.75
N GLU A 16 0.98 -16.60 -2.51
CA GLU A 16 0.46 -16.77 -1.15
C GLU A 16 1.21 -17.86 -0.40
N ARG A 17 1.71 -17.53 0.81
CA ARG A 17 2.37 -18.51 1.69
C ARG A 17 1.43 -19.21 2.66
N GLY A 18 0.30 -18.57 2.97
CA GLY A 18 -0.65 -19.02 3.97
C GLY A 18 -1.16 -17.87 4.86
N PRO A 19 -1.88 -18.19 5.96
CA PRO A 19 -2.40 -17.18 6.88
C PRO A 19 -1.29 -16.30 7.48
N ALA A 20 -1.49 -14.98 7.51
CA ALA A 20 -0.54 -14.06 8.12
C ALA A 20 -0.66 -14.06 9.65
N GLY A 21 0.43 -14.40 10.33
CA GLY A 21 0.54 -14.37 11.79
C GLY A 21 1.06 -13.04 12.34
N PRO A 22 0.96 -12.83 13.68
CA PRO A 22 1.64 -11.73 14.35
C PRO A 22 3.15 -11.83 14.16
N GLY A 23 3.80 -10.73 13.78
CA GLY A 23 5.24 -10.67 13.62
C GLY A 23 5.95 -10.55 14.96
N THR A 24 7.14 -11.14 15.04
CA THR A 24 8.00 -11.14 16.24
C THR A 24 9.08 -10.07 16.20
N ARG A 25 9.24 -9.42 15.04
CA ARG A 25 10.27 -8.41 14.80
C ARG A 25 9.80 -7.04 15.26
N SER A 26 10.52 -6.40 16.17
CA SER A 26 10.26 -5.01 16.52
C SER A 26 10.61 -4.02 15.40
N ASP A 27 11.43 -4.47 14.44
CA ASP A 27 11.96 -3.70 13.31
C ASP A 27 11.31 -4.11 11.98
N GLU A 28 9.98 -4.28 11.97
CA GLU A 28 9.22 -4.54 10.73
C GLU A 28 8.12 -3.51 10.46
N VAL A 29 7.76 -3.33 9.19
CA VAL A 29 6.54 -2.65 8.75
C VAL A 29 5.76 -3.61 7.87
N VAL A 30 4.47 -3.79 8.20
CA VAL A 30 3.58 -4.62 7.39
C VAL A 30 2.87 -3.75 6.34
N ILE A 31 2.94 -4.15 5.08
CA ILE A 31 2.16 -3.55 3.98
C ILE A 31 0.91 -4.40 3.77
N GLY A 32 -0.25 -3.85 4.11
CA GLY A 32 -1.56 -4.42 3.85
C GLY A 32 -2.09 -4.02 2.48
N LEU A 33 -2.13 -4.99 1.56
CA LEU A 33 -2.73 -4.85 0.24
C LEU A 33 -4.22 -5.18 0.30
N SER A 34 -5.02 -4.42 -0.43
CA SER A 34 -6.43 -4.73 -0.65
C SER A 34 -6.63 -5.98 -1.53
N PRO A 35 -7.84 -6.60 -1.54
CA PRO A 35 -8.03 -7.95 -2.08
C PRO A 35 -7.58 -8.17 -3.53
N ALA A 36 -7.71 -7.15 -4.38
CA ALA A 36 -7.47 -7.24 -5.82
C ALA A 36 -6.13 -6.63 -6.28
N PHE A 37 -5.31 -6.12 -5.35
CA PHE A 37 -4.06 -5.44 -5.68
C PHE A 37 -3.02 -6.45 -6.21
N GLY A 38 -2.46 -6.16 -7.39
CA GLY A 38 -1.39 -6.96 -7.99
C GLY A 38 -1.91 -8.29 -8.53
N ASP A 39 -3.21 -8.35 -8.79
CA ASP A 39 -3.95 -9.50 -9.31
C ASP A 39 -4.92 -8.98 -10.38
N PHE A 40 -6.23 -8.88 -10.09
CA PHE A 40 -7.19 -8.28 -11.02
C PHE A 40 -6.82 -6.83 -11.39
N PHE A 41 -6.39 -6.03 -10.41
CA PHE A 41 -5.84 -4.71 -10.67
C PHE A 41 -4.32 -4.76 -10.69
N THR A 42 -3.75 -4.23 -11.77
CA THR A 42 -2.30 -4.12 -11.97
C THR A 42 -1.83 -2.66 -11.98
N LYS A 43 -2.74 -1.70 -11.86
CA LYS A 43 -2.46 -0.25 -11.90
C LYS A 43 -3.40 0.56 -11.02
N THR A 44 -2.92 1.71 -10.57
CA THR A 44 -3.70 2.70 -9.79
C THR A 44 -4.72 3.46 -10.65
N ILE A 45 -5.49 4.35 -10.03
CA ILE A 45 -6.48 5.19 -10.71
C ILE A 45 -5.89 6.11 -11.80
N VAL A 46 -4.59 6.42 -11.72
CA VAL A 46 -3.82 7.22 -12.69
C VAL A 46 -2.78 6.37 -13.43
N ASP A 47 -3.04 5.07 -13.54
CA ASP A 47 -2.28 4.12 -14.37
C ASP A 47 -0.83 3.86 -13.92
N ILE A 48 -0.49 4.16 -12.66
CA ILE A 48 0.82 3.77 -12.09
C ILE A 48 0.81 2.25 -11.86
N PRO A 49 1.77 1.48 -12.41
CA PRO A 49 1.85 0.04 -12.19
C PRO A 49 2.01 -0.34 -10.72
N HIS A 50 1.27 -1.33 -10.25
CA HIS A 50 1.36 -1.84 -8.88
C HIS A 50 2.75 -2.39 -8.54
N ALA A 51 3.47 -2.91 -9.54
CA ALA A 51 4.88 -3.29 -9.40
C ALA A 51 5.73 -2.12 -8.92
N GLU A 52 5.53 -0.93 -9.50
CA GLU A 52 6.27 0.27 -9.11
C GLU A 52 5.79 0.84 -7.77
N VAL A 53 4.48 0.82 -7.51
CA VAL A 53 3.92 1.22 -6.20
C VAL A 53 4.53 0.39 -5.07
N LEU A 54 4.49 -0.94 -5.20
CA LEU A 54 4.99 -1.84 -4.16
C LEU A 54 6.52 -1.74 -4.05
N ARG A 55 7.24 -1.62 -5.18
CA ARG A 55 8.69 -1.41 -5.17
C ARG A 55 9.08 -0.15 -4.38
N GLU A 56 8.39 0.97 -4.59
CA GLU A 56 8.71 2.22 -3.89
C GLU A 56 8.38 2.16 -2.40
N LEU A 57 7.26 1.54 -2.02
CA LEU A 57 6.94 1.31 -0.60
C LEU A 57 7.99 0.44 0.09
N LEU A 58 8.35 -0.70 -0.52
CA LEU A 58 9.38 -1.61 -0.01
C LEU A 58 10.72 -0.89 0.11
N ALA A 59 11.16 -0.22 -0.96
CA ALA A 59 12.45 0.47 -0.97
C ALA A 59 12.50 1.61 0.06
N GLY A 60 11.40 2.36 0.25
CA GLY A 60 11.33 3.38 1.29
C GLY A 60 11.49 2.80 2.71
N ILE A 61 10.92 1.61 2.97
CA ILE A 61 11.07 0.92 4.26
C ILE A 61 12.52 0.41 4.43
N GLU A 62 13.06 -0.26 3.41
CA GLU A 62 14.40 -0.85 3.43
C GLU A 62 15.51 0.21 3.51
N GLU A 63 15.34 1.39 2.89
CA GLU A 63 16.24 2.54 3.02
C GLU A 63 16.45 3.00 4.47
N GLN A 64 15.48 2.71 5.35
CA GLN A 64 15.55 3.05 6.77
C GLN A 64 16.07 1.90 7.65
N GLY A 65 16.51 0.80 7.03
CA GLY A 65 17.02 -0.39 7.73
C GLY A 65 15.93 -1.20 8.43
N VAL A 66 14.67 -1.08 8.00
CA VAL A 66 13.52 -1.78 8.59
C VAL A 66 13.06 -2.88 7.63
N HIS A 67 12.59 -3.99 8.17
CA HIS A 67 12.07 -5.09 7.36
C HIS A 67 10.67 -4.79 6.85
N ALA A 68 10.41 -5.05 5.57
CA ALA A 68 9.06 -4.98 5.02
C ALA A 68 8.45 -6.39 4.92
N ARG A 69 7.19 -6.52 5.30
CA ARG A 69 6.40 -7.75 5.14
C ARG A 69 5.10 -7.42 4.45
N VAL A 70 4.66 -8.23 3.50
CA VAL A 70 3.49 -7.93 2.67
C VAL A 70 2.38 -8.94 2.93
N ILE A 71 1.17 -8.43 3.16
CA ILE A 71 -0.02 -9.25 3.35
C ILE A 71 -1.12 -8.79 2.40
N ARG A 72 -1.99 -9.72 2.00
CA ARG A 72 -3.27 -9.39 1.34
C ARG A 72 -4.40 -9.55 2.34
N PHE A 73 -5.17 -8.50 2.54
CA PHE A 73 -6.38 -8.54 3.35
C PHE A 73 -7.58 -8.90 2.48
N ARG A 74 -8.33 -9.94 2.86
CA ARG A 74 -9.49 -10.45 2.09
C ARG A 74 -10.84 -10.18 2.71
N GLY A 75 -10.89 -9.98 4.02
CA GLY A 75 -12.13 -9.80 4.77
C GLY A 75 -12.86 -8.49 4.51
N GLY A 76 -12.33 -7.59 3.67
CA GLY A 76 -12.92 -6.31 3.33
C GLY A 76 -12.05 -5.49 2.37
N SER A 77 -12.61 -4.41 1.82
CA SER A 77 -11.94 -3.50 0.88
C SER A 77 -11.72 -2.09 1.46
N ASP A 78 -12.08 -1.86 2.74
CA ASP A 78 -11.90 -0.58 3.41
C ASP A 78 -10.44 -0.38 3.84
N LEU A 79 -9.85 0.76 3.45
CA LEU A 79 -8.44 1.07 3.69
C LEU A 79 -8.08 1.09 5.18
N ALA A 80 -8.94 1.67 6.02
CA ALA A 80 -8.70 1.80 7.45
C ALA A 80 -8.77 0.44 8.15
N VAL A 81 -9.71 -0.42 7.73
CA VAL A 81 -9.77 -1.83 8.18
C VAL A 81 -8.49 -2.57 7.79
N ILE A 82 -8.05 -2.46 6.54
CA ILE A 82 -6.85 -3.13 6.01
C ILE A 82 -5.60 -2.68 6.78
N ALA A 83 -5.37 -1.37 6.87
CA ALA A 83 -4.17 -0.82 7.50
C ALA A 83 -4.12 -1.14 9.01
N HIS A 84 -5.26 -1.05 9.70
CA HIS A 84 -5.33 -1.38 11.13
C HIS A 84 -5.13 -2.89 11.38
N ALA A 85 -5.68 -3.77 10.52
CA ALA A 85 -5.42 -5.20 10.62
C ALA A 85 -3.94 -5.54 10.38
N ALA A 86 -3.32 -4.91 9.39
CA ALA A 86 -1.89 -5.02 9.14
C ALA A 86 -1.06 -4.51 10.32
N ALA A 87 -1.43 -3.37 10.92
CA ALA A 87 -0.73 -2.80 12.07
C ALA A 87 -0.78 -3.72 13.29
N LYS A 88 -1.91 -4.40 13.52
CA LYS A 88 -2.05 -5.40 14.59
C LYS A 88 -1.20 -6.66 14.39
N LEU A 89 -0.88 -6.99 13.14
CA LEU A 89 0.01 -8.11 12.82
C LEU A 89 1.48 -7.69 12.78
N SER A 90 1.78 -6.39 12.70
CA SER A 90 3.13 -5.85 12.68
C SER A 90 3.76 -5.93 14.06
N GLY A 91 4.97 -6.48 14.15
CA GLY A 91 5.73 -6.55 15.40
C GLY A 91 6.19 -5.18 15.92
N SER A 92 6.40 -4.18 15.04
CA SER A 92 6.56 -2.77 15.46
C SER A 92 5.25 -2.10 15.82
N GLY A 93 4.12 -2.68 15.41
CA GLY A 93 2.80 -2.07 15.48
C GLY A 93 2.51 -1.06 14.38
N ILE A 94 3.41 -0.85 13.41
CA ILE A 94 3.23 0.08 12.29
C ILE A 94 2.95 -0.67 11.00
N ALA A 95 2.00 -0.15 10.21
CA ALA A 95 1.68 -0.68 8.90
C ALA A 95 1.34 0.40 7.87
N VAL A 96 1.48 0.03 6.61
CA VAL A 96 0.97 0.79 5.47
C VAL A 96 -0.20 0.03 4.86
N GLY A 97 -1.37 0.65 4.74
CA GLY A 97 -2.47 0.13 3.93
C GLY A 97 -2.46 0.75 2.54
N VAL A 98 -2.74 -0.03 1.51
CA VAL A 98 -2.89 0.47 0.13
C VAL A 98 -4.03 -0.24 -0.60
N LEU A 99 -4.92 0.55 -1.20
CA LEU A 99 -5.96 0.07 -2.10
C LEU A 99 -5.43 -0.06 -3.53
N SER A 100 -6.04 -0.91 -4.36
CA SER A 100 -5.70 -1.04 -5.79
C SER A 100 -5.74 0.30 -6.51
N ARG A 101 -6.74 1.14 -6.21
CA ARG A 101 -6.84 2.46 -6.84
C ARG A 101 -5.73 3.44 -6.42
N GLY A 102 -4.92 3.11 -5.41
CA GLY A 102 -3.77 3.89 -4.92
C GLY A 102 -3.98 4.66 -3.63
N THR A 103 -5.19 4.67 -3.05
CA THR A 103 -5.43 5.32 -1.74
C THR A 103 -4.61 4.60 -0.68
N THR A 104 -3.83 5.35 0.10
CA THR A 104 -2.80 4.81 0.99
C THR A 104 -2.89 5.47 2.37
N MET A 105 -2.47 4.76 3.42
CA MET A 105 -2.33 5.34 4.77
C MET A 105 -1.24 4.64 5.58
N ILE A 106 -0.68 5.34 6.56
CA ILE A 106 0.16 4.77 7.62
C ILE A 106 -0.69 4.66 8.88
N HIS A 107 -0.72 3.48 9.50
CA HIS A 107 -1.51 3.19 10.70
C HIS A 107 -0.64 2.59 11.80
N GLN A 108 -1.08 2.77 13.05
CA GLN A 108 -0.49 2.17 14.25
C GLN A 108 -1.52 1.29 14.98
N LYS A 109 -1.07 0.17 15.57
CA LYS A 109 -1.93 -0.86 16.19
C LYS A 109 -2.82 -0.35 17.35
N ASP A 110 -2.36 0.67 18.07
CA ASP A 110 -3.02 1.18 19.28
C ASP A 110 -3.99 2.34 18.98
N LEU A 111 -4.01 2.83 17.74
CA LEU A 111 -4.95 3.86 17.32
C LEU A 111 -6.34 3.27 17.05
N VAL A 112 -7.37 4.09 17.21
CA VAL A 112 -8.73 3.74 16.81
C VAL A 112 -8.74 3.45 15.30
N ARG A 113 -9.49 2.41 14.89
CA ARG A 113 -9.53 1.89 13.51
C ARG A 113 -9.67 2.94 12.41
N LEU A 114 -10.47 4.00 12.61
CA LEU A 114 -10.71 5.05 11.60
C LEU A 114 -9.75 6.24 11.73
N SER A 115 -8.77 6.16 12.64
CA SER A 115 -7.68 7.11 12.77
C SER A 115 -6.47 6.64 11.95
N ASN A 116 -5.38 7.40 11.99
CA ASN A 116 -4.15 7.12 11.25
C ASN A 116 -2.99 7.97 11.78
N LEU A 117 -1.77 7.60 11.40
CA LEU A 117 -0.60 8.48 11.53
C LEU A 117 -0.54 9.45 10.33
N GLU A 118 -0.66 8.92 9.12
CA GLU A 118 -0.68 9.70 7.87
C GLU A 118 -1.72 9.12 6.91
N LEU A 119 -2.42 9.98 6.17
CA LEU A 119 -3.46 9.59 5.23
C LEU A 119 -3.22 10.27 3.89
N PHE A 120 -3.33 9.48 2.81
CA PHE A 120 -3.22 9.93 1.44
C PHE A 120 -4.56 9.72 0.73
N PRO A 121 -5.53 10.63 0.93
CA PRO A 121 -6.92 10.39 0.55
C PRO A 121 -7.17 10.58 -0.95
N GLN A 122 -6.32 11.36 -1.63
CA GLN A 122 -6.44 11.67 -3.05
C GLN A 122 -5.46 10.82 -3.86
N ALA A 123 -5.84 9.56 -4.11
CA ALA A 123 -5.05 8.61 -4.90
C ALA A 123 -4.53 9.14 -6.26
N PRO A 124 -5.27 9.98 -7.02
CA PRO A 124 -4.76 10.56 -8.28
C PRO A 124 -3.55 11.49 -8.10
N LEU A 125 -3.27 11.95 -6.88
CA LEU A 125 -2.12 12.80 -6.57
C LEU A 125 -0.93 12.00 -6.04
N MET A 126 -1.03 10.68 -5.92
CA MET A 126 0.08 9.84 -5.53
C MET A 126 1.01 9.63 -6.73
N ASP A 127 2.31 9.82 -6.52
CA ASP A 127 3.37 9.45 -7.45
C ASP A 127 4.39 8.53 -6.79
N LEU A 128 5.34 8.02 -7.58
CA LEU A 128 6.36 7.07 -7.11
C LEU A 128 7.20 7.63 -5.96
N GLU A 129 7.56 8.92 -6.01
CA GLU A 129 8.30 9.56 -4.94
C GLU A 129 7.49 9.63 -3.65
N THR A 130 6.19 9.93 -3.75
CA THR A 130 5.28 9.96 -2.60
C THR A 130 5.18 8.57 -1.99
N PHE A 131 4.99 7.50 -2.78
CA PHE A 131 4.99 6.12 -2.26
C PHE A 131 6.30 5.77 -1.54
N ARG A 132 7.45 6.18 -2.08
CA ARG A 132 8.75 5.98 -1.40
C ARG A 132 8.84 6.72 -0.07
N LYS A 133 8.34 7.96 -0.02
CA LYS A 133 8.23 8.76 1.22
C LYS A 133 7.31 8.09 2.25
N VAL A 134 6.19 7.52 1.83
CA VAL A 134 5.30 6.73 2.71
C VAL A 134 6.07 5.58 3.35
N GLY A 135 6.80 4.80 2.54
CA GLY A 135 7.63 3.70 3.06
C GLY A 135 8.67 4.17 4.08
N ARG A 136 9.40 5.26 3.77
CA ARG A 136 10.37 5.85 4.69
C ARG A 136 9.75 6.30 6.01
N ASN A 137 8.65 7.05 5.96
CA ASN A 137 8.00 7.53 7.18
C ASN A 137 7.44 6.38 8.02
N ALA A 138 6.83 5.37 7.39
CA ALA A 138 6.37 4.18 8.10
C ALA A 138 7.51 3.48 8.85
N ALA A 139 8.68 3.34 8.23
CA ALA A 139 9.86 2.77 8.88
C ALA A 139 10.42 3.67 10.00
N ARG A 140 10.35 5.00 9.85
CA ARG A 140 10.73 5.94 10.92
C ARG A 140 9.79 5.84 12.12
N TYR A 141 8.48 5.73 11.89
CA TYR A 141 7.52 5.45 12.97
C TYR A 141 7.78 4.08 13.62
N ALA A 142 8.15 3.05 12.85
CA ALA A 142 8.47 1.72 13.40
C ALA A 142 9.69 1.76 14.34
N LYS A 143 10.61 2.70 14.13
CA LYS A 143 11.76 2.98 15.01
C LYS A 143 11.40 3.87 16.22
N GLY A 144 10.14 4.28 16.36
CA GLY A 144 9.69 5.21 17.41
C GLY A 144 10.09 6.67 17.17
N GLU A 145 10.47 7.03 15.95
CA GLU A 145 10.77 8.41 15.59
C GLU A 145 9.51 9.23 15.29
N SER A 146 9.65 10.56 15.29
CA SER A 146 8.63 11.51 14.86
C SER A 146 9.07 12.18 13.54
N PRO A 147 8.96 11.51 12.39
CA PRO A 147 9.28 12.11 11.09
C PRO A 147 8.39 13.31 10.79
N GLU A 148 8.89 14.23 9.97
CA GLU A 148 8.04 15.22 9.31
C GLU A 148 7.06 14.46 8.39
N PRO A 149 5.73 14.68 8.51
CA PRO A 149 4.76 14.01 7.67
C PRO A 149 5.01 14.29 6.19
N VAL A 150 4.67 13.33 5.34
CA VAL A 150 4.77 13.52 3.89
C VAL A 150 3.86 14.71 3.50
N PRO A 151 4.37 15.71 2.76
CA PRO A 151 3.61 16.91 2.45
C PRO A 151 2.24 16.59 1.84
N ALA A 152 1.19 17.06 2.50
CA ALA A 152 -0.17 16.82 2.07
C ALA A 152 -0.43 17.49 0.70
N ARG A 153 -0.92 16.71 -0.25
CA ARG A 153 -1.35 17.20 -1.57
C ARG A 153 -2.88 17.27 -1.60
N ASN A 154 -3.40 18.39 -2.09
CA ASN A 154 -4.84 18.60 -2.22
C ASN A 154 -5.15 19.30 -3.55
N ASP A 155 -5.96 18.66 -4.37
CA ASP A 155 -6.54 19.22 -5.59
C ASP A 155 -8.06 19.23 -5.43
N PHE A 156 -8.64 20.43 -5.40
CA PHE A 156 -10.09 20.62 -5.29
C PHE A 156 -10.87 20.05 -6.49
N MET A 157 -10.21 19.85 -7.64
CA MET A 157 -10.75 19.19 -8.82
C MET A 157 -10.55 17.67 -8.84
N ALA A 158 -9.82 17.10 -7.87
CA ALA A 158 -9.64 15.65 -7.80
C ALA A 158 -10.98 14.93 -7.68
N ARG A 159 -11.88 15.40 -6.82
CA ARG A 159 -13.20 14.80 -6.61
C ARG A 159 -14.08 14.88 -7.88
N PRO A 160 -14.32 16.07 -8.49
CA PRO A 160 -15.06 16.16 -9.74
C PRO A 160 -14.54 15.24 -10.87
N ARG A 161 -13.22 15.10 -10.99
CA ARG A 161 -12.61 14.30 -12.07
C ARG A 161 -12.62 12.79 -11.80
N TRP A 162 -12.37 12.39 -10.55
CA TRP A 162 -11.99 11.02 -10.24
C TRP A 162 -12.97 10.28 -9.35
N GLN A 163 -13.91 10.94 -8.68
CA GLN A 163 -14.78 10.26 -7.70
C GLN A 163 -15.62 9.15 -8.33
N ALA A 164 -16.17 9.36 -9.54
CA ALA A 164 -16.92 8.34 -10.25
C ALA A 164 -16.05 7.12 -10.61
N LYS A 165 -14.85 7.35 -11.17
CA LYS A 165 -13.88 6.27 -11.46
C LYS A 165 -13.47 5.54 -10.17
N ALA A 166 -13.18 6.28 -9.09
CA ALA A 166 -12.79 5.73 -7.81
C ALA A 166 -13.89 4.86 -7.17
N ALA A 167 -15.17 5.20 -7.38
CA ALA A 167 -16.31 4.41 -6.94
C ALA A 167 -16.41 3.10 -7.74
N LEU A 168 -16.31 3.15 -9.07
CA LEU A 168 -16.35 1.96 -9.93
C LEU A 168 -15.19 1.00 -9.63
N LEU A 169 -13.97 1.53 -9.45
CA LEU A 169 -12.81 0.73 -9.07
C LEU A 169 -13.02 0.08 -7.69
N HIS A 170 -13.59 0.81 -6.74
CA HIS A 170 -13.85 0.27 -5.41
C HIS A 170 -14.94 -0.80 -5.41
N ILE A 171 -16.04 -0.58 -6.14
CA ILE A 171 -17.10 -1.59 -6.34
C ILE A 171 -16.48 -2.88 -6.87
N LYS A 172 -15.65 -2.76 -7.93
CA LYS A 172 -15.02 -3.92 -8.53
C LYS A 172 -14.01 -4.60 -7.60
N GLU A 173 -13.27 -3.84 -6.80
CA GLU A 173 -12.39 -4.39 -5.76
C GLU A 173 -13.16 -5.12 -4.65
N THR A 174 -14.33 -4.61 -4.26
CA THR A 174 -15.20 -5.24 -3.26
C THR A 174 -15.72 -6.61 -3.69
N GLU A 175 -15.84 -6.89 -5.00
CA GLU A 175 -16.20 -8.22 -5.50
C GLU A 175 -15.16 -9.31 -5.15
N PHE A 176 -13.92 -8.94 -4.82
CA PHE A 176 -12.85 -9.86 -4.41
C PHE A 176 -12.81 -10.07 -2.89
N VAL A 177 -13.71 -9.44 -2.13
CA VAL A 177 -13.83 -9.63 -0.69
C VAL A 177 -14.35 -11.04 -0.40
N VAL A 178 -13.68 -11.74 0.51
CA VAL A 178 -14.12 -13.03 1.05
C VAL A 178 -14.51 -12.80 2.50
N PRO A 179 -15.82 -12.68 2.81
CA PRO A 179 -16.28 -12.40 4.17
C PRO A 179 -15.73 -13.39 5.19
N GLY A 180 -15.21 -12.88 6.31
CA GLY A 180 -14.62 -13.69 7.37
C GLY A 180 -13.20 -14.23 7.09
N ALA A 181 -12.67 -14.07 5.88
CA ALA A 181 -11.30 -14.49 5.58
C ALA A 181 -10.27 -13.59 6.28
N GLY A 182 -9.29 -14.23 6.92
CA GLY A 182 -8.12 -13.56 7.47
C GLY A 182 -7.15 -13.08 6.39
N PRO A 183 -6.18 -12.23 6.75
CA PRO A 183 -5.11 -11.86 5.85
C PRO A 183 -4.18 -13.04 5.54
N VAL A 184 -3.62 -13.04 4.34
CA VAL A 184 -2.60 -14.01 3.90
C VAL A 184 -1.27 -13.31 3.68
N GLU A 185 -0.18 -13.98 4.01
CA GLU A 185 1.17 -13.48 3.76
C GLU A 185 1.59 -13.76 2.31
N LEU A 186 2.30 -12.81 1.72
CA LEU A 186 2.71 -12.85 0.31
C LEU A 186 4.23 -12.88 0.17
N ASP A 187 4.73 -13.79 -0.66
CA ASP A 187 6.06 -13.65 -1.27
C ASP A 187 5.95 -12.66 -2.45
N VAL A 188 6.80 -11.63 -2.45
CA VAL A 188 6.81 -10.59 -3.47
C VAL A 188 7.98 -10.80 -4.41
N ARG A 189 7.69 -10.93 -5.71
CA ARG A 189 8.71 -10.98 -6.76
C ARG A 189 8.46 -9.86 -7.77
N ILE A 190 9.44 -8.96 -7.88
CA ILE A 190 9.42 -7.84 -8.84
C ILE A 190 10.59 -8.03 -9.79
N GLN A 191 10.30 -8.23 -11.07
CA GLN A 191 11.30 -8.49 -12.10
C GLN A 191 11.20 -7.43 -13.20
N LEU A 192 12.31 -7.12 -13.86
CA LEU A 192 12.26 -6.39 -15.13
C LEU A 192 11.57 -7.31 -16.15
N ALA A 193 10.55 -6.85 -16.87
CA ALA A 193 10.08 -7.63 -18.02
C ALA A 193 11.20 -7.68 -19.05
N ASP A 194 11.44 -8.88 -19.58
CA ASP A 194 12.37 -9.07 -20.68
C ASP A 194 11.96 -8.14 -21.83
N ALA A 195 12.95 -7.45 -22.39
CA ALA A 195 12.78 -6.72 -23.64
C ALA A 195 12.62 -7.77 -24.75
N GLY A 196 11.37 -8.17 -25.00
CA GLY A 196 10.99 -8.96 -26.17
C GLY A 196 11.21 -8.19 -27.46
#